data_AF-A0A0Q9LVB4-F1
#
_entry.id   AF-A0A0Q9LVB4-F1
#
_cell.length_a   1.000
_cell.length_b   1.000
_cell.length_c   1.000
_cell.angle_alpha   90.00
_cell.angle_beta   90.00
_cell.angle_gamma   90.00
#
_symmetry.space_group_name_H-M   'P 1'
#
loop_
_entity.id
_entity.type
_entity.pdbx_description
1 polymer ?
#
loop_
_entity_poly.entity_id
_entity_poly.type
_entity_poly.pdbx_seq_one_letter_code
_entity_poly.pdbx_strand_id
1 'polypeptide(L)'
;MTEGFEVGHASGELDDATRHALVAAQLRGEEKAKGRDPEAVIAAVAEEIRGLGLEPDQQELERRYAAIDPDLPVTSDTEQAREDTQTGEPVEQEPTP
;
A
#
# COMPACT_ATOMS: atom_id res chain seq x y z
N MET A 1 36.42 -25.72 9.15
CA MET A 1 36.44 -24.87 7.95
C MET A 1 35.00 -24.73 7.52
N THR A 2 34.31 -23.75 8.07
CA THR A 2 32.91 -23.44 7.73
C THR A 2 32.95 -22.46 6.57
N GLU A 3 32.64 -22.96 5.37
CA GLU A 3 32.43 -22.13 4.20
C GLU A 3 31.19 -21.28 4.48
N GLY A 4 31.42 -20.01 4.80
CA GLY A 4 30.34 -19.02 4.90
C GLY A 4 29.71 -18.88 3.52
N PHE A 5 28.43 -19.20 3.43
CA PHE A 5 27.63 -18.95 2.24
C PHE A 5 27.53 -17.43 2.05
N GLU A 6 28.40 -16.88 1.22
CA GLU A 6 28.31 -15.49 0.77
C GLU A 6 27.15 -15.41 -0.21
N VAL A 7 25.96 -15.13 0.33
CA VAL A 7 24.80 -14.77 -0.49
C VAL A 7 25.04 -13.36 -1.00
N GLY A 8 25.65 -13.27 -2.18
CA GLY A 8 25.85 -12.01 -2.89
C GLY A 8 24.51 -11.40 -3.31
N HIS A 9 23.92 -10.57 -2.45
CA HIS A 9 22.92 -9.59 -2.88
C HIS A 9 23.66 -8.35 -3.37
N ALA A 10 23.85 -8.25 -4.68
CA ALA A 10 24.24 -7.00 -5.32
C ALA A 10 23.07 -6.01 -5.24
N SER A 11 22.98 -5.23 -4.17
CA SER A 11 22.09 -4.08 -4.03
C SER A 11 22.64 -3.20 -2.91
N GLY A 12 23.13 -2.01 -3.24
CA GLY A 12 23.51 -1.03 -2.22
C GLY A 12 22.32 -0.79 -1.29
N GLU A 13 22.55 -0.85 0.02
CA GLU A 13 21.50 -0.62 1.01
C GLU A 13 20.87 0.75 0.74
N LEU A 14 19.58 0.77 0.39
CA LEU A 14 18.83 2.02 0.29
C LEU A 14 18.81 2.68 1.66
N ASP A 15 19.09 3.98 1.72
CA ASP A 15 18.85 4.73 2.94
C ASP A 15 17.35 4.73 3.28
N ASP A 16 17.07 5.02 4.56
CA ASP A 16 15.70 4.90 5.07
C ASP A 16 14.72 5.88 4.39
N ALA A 17 15.21 7.08 4.04
CA ALA A 17 14.42 8.08 3.32
C ALA A 17 14.02 7.60 1.92
N THR A 18 14.92 6.94 1.21
CA THR A 18 14.69 6.37 -0.13
C THR A 18 13.71 5.21 -0.06
N ARG A 19 13.80 4.35 0.97
CA ARG A 19 12.80 3.30 1.20
C ARG A 19 11.40 3.89 1.41
N HIS A 20 11.29 4.93 2.25
CA HIS A 20 10.01 5.60 2.50
C HIS A 20 9.46 6.26 1.24
N ALA A 21 10.33 6.91 0.46
CA ALA A 21 9.95 7.50 -0.82
C ALA A 21 9.46 6.43 -1.80
N LEU A 22 10.12 5.27 -1.85
CA LEU A 22 9.73 4.14 -2.69
C LEU A 22 8.34 3.60 -2.33
N VAL A 23 8.07 3.40 -1.03
CA VAL A 23 6.73 2.98 -0.56
C VAL A 23 5.68 4.04 -0.93
N ALA A 24 5.98 5.32 -0.72
CA ALA A 24 5.06 6.40 -1.07
C ALA A 24 4.80 6.47 -2.59
N ALA A 25 5.81 6.23 -3.41
CA ALA A 25 5.68 6.12 -4.86
C ALA A 25 4.77 4.95 -5.25
N GLN A 26 4.94 3.79 -4.62
CA GLN A 26 4.08 2.63 -4.86
C GLN A 26 2.61 2.95 -4.53
N LEU A 27 2.33 3.50 -3.35
CA LEU A 27 0.96 3.85 -2.95
C LEU A 27 0.30 4.89 -3.88
N ARG A 28 1.07 5.88 -4.35
CA ARG A 28 0.57 6.86 -5.34
C ARG A 28 0.28 6.21 -6.69
N GLY A 29 1.13 5.29 -7.14
CA GLY A 29 0.94 4.54 -8.38
C GLY A 29 -0.32 3.67 -8.33
N GLU A 30 -0.51 2.95 -7.23
CA GLU A 30 -1.70 2.13 -6.98
C GLU A 30 -2.99 2.97 -6.95
N GLU A 31 -2.99 4.09 -6.23
CA GLU A 31 -4.18 4.96 -6.17
C GLU A 31 -4.51 5.58 -7.54
N LYS A 32 -3.50 5.96 -8.35
CA LYS A 32 -3.71 6.45 -9.73
C LYS A 32 -4.35 5.41 -10.64
N ALA A 33 -4.03 4.13 -10.42
CA ALA A 33 -4.50 3.00 -11.23
C ALA A 33 -5.64 2.21 -10.57
N LYS A 34 -6.24 2.75 -9.49
CA LYS A 34 -7.30 2.10 -8.74
C LYS A 34 -8.48 1.70 -9.63
N GLY A 35 -8.90 0.45 -9.52
CA GLY A 35 -9.99 -0.13 -10.32
C GLY A 35 -9.64 -0.40 -11.79
N ARG A 36 -8.35 -0.33 -12.16
CA ARG A 36 -7.85 -0.72 -13.49
C ARG A 36 -7.23 -2.12 -13.44
N ASP A 37 -6.83 -2.61 -14.61
CA ASP A 37 -6.11 -3.87 -14.76
C ASP A 37 -4.68 -3.81 -14.14
N PRO A 38 -4.08 -4.97 -13.81
CA PRO A 38 -2.75 -5.04 -13.23
C PRO A 38 -1.65 -4.36 -14.06
N GLU A 39 -1.74 -4.36 -15.40
CA GLU A 39 -0.73 -3.71 -16.25
C GLU A 39 -0.76 -2.18 -16.07
N ALA A 40 -1.94 -1.60 -15.90
CA ALA A 40 -2.09 -0.18 -15.57
C ALA A 40 -1.48 0.17 -14.20
N VAL A 41 -1.60 -0.72 -13.20
CA VAL A 41 -0.97 -0.51 -11.88
C VAL A 41 0.55 -0.57 -11.98
N ILE A 42 1.09 -1.57 -12.71
CA ILE A 42 2.53 -1.71 -12.96
C ILE A 42 3.09 -0.45 -13.62
N ALA A 43 2.42 0.04 -14.67
CA ALA A 43 2.85 1.23 -15.39
C ALA A 43 2.86 2.49 -14.50
N ALA A 44 1.81 2.67 -13.68
CA ALA A 44 1.68 3.82 -12.79
C ALA A 44 2.73 3.81 -11.66
N VAL A 45 3.00 2.64 -11.06
CA VAL A 45 4.04 2.48 -10.04
C VAL A 45 5.43 2.70 -10.64
N ALA A 46 5.71 2.15 -11.83
CA ALA A 46 6.99 2.35 -12.52
C ALA A 46 7.24 3.83 -12.86
N GLU A 47 6.22 4.59 -13.22
CA GLU A 47 6.33 6.04 -13.43
C GLU A 47 6.68 6.78 -12.13
N GLU A 48 6.03 6.45 -11.02
CA GLU A 48 6.32 7.06 -9.71
C GLU A 48 7.74 6.75 -9.22
N ILE A 49 8.22 5.52 -9.41
CA ILE A 49 9.59 5.11 -9.06
C ILE A 49 10.61 5.88 -9.92
N ARG A 50 10.36 6.02 -11.22
CA ARG A 50 11.20 6.84 -12.12
C ARG A 50 11.21 8.31 -11.70
N GLY A 51 10.11 8.83 -11.16
CA GLY A 51 10.02 10.17 -10.59
C GLY A 51 10.96 10.41 -9.40
N LEU A 52 11.41 9.35 -8.72
CA LEU A 52 12.42 9.40 -7.66
C LEU A 52 13.86 9.32 -8.20
N GLY A 53 14.05 9.18 -9.52
CA GLY A 53 15.35 8.94 -10.13
C GLY A 53 15.86 7.51 -9.97
N LEU A 54 14.98 6.57 -9.63
CA LEU A 54 15.28 5.15 -9.49
C LEU A 54 14.83 4.37 -10.72
N GLU A 55 15.51 3.26 -11.00
CA GLU A 55 15.07 2.32 -12.04
C GLU A 55 14.08 1.31 -11.43
N PRO A 56 12.86 1.19 -11.96
CA PRO A 56 11.90 0.21 -11.49
C PRO A 56 12.32 -1.21 -11.91
N ASP A 57 12.25 -2.16 -10.97
CA ASP A 57 12.37 -3.59 -11.28
C ASP A 57 11.07 -4.10 -11.90
N GLN A 58 11.04 -4.09 -13.23
CA GLN A 58 9.87 -4.50 -14.00
C GLN A 58 9.44 -5.95 -13.71
N GLN A 59 10.39 -6.87 -13.51
CA GLN A 59 10.06 -8.27 -13.23
C GLN A 59 9.44 -8.45 -11.85
N GLU A 60 9.92 -7.70 -10.84
CA GLU A 60 9.30 -7.70 -9.52
C GLU A 60 7.91 -7.08 -9.53
N LEU A 61 7.71 -5.97 -10.27
CA LEU A 61 6.39 -5.36 -10.40
C LEU A 61 5.40 -6.32 -11.06
N GLU A 62 5.79 -6.97 -12.16
CA GLU A 62 4.96 -7.98 -12.82
C GLU A 62 4.64 -9.14 -11.89
N ARG A 63 5.63 -9.69 -11.18
CA ARG A 63 5.40 -10.77 -10.20
C ARG A 63 4.41 -10.37 -9.11
N ARG A 64 4.50 -9.14 -8.58
CA ARG A 64 3.62 -8.67 -7.50
C ARG A 64 2.19 -8.46 -7.96
N TYR A 65 2.01 -7.77 -9.09
CA TYR A 65 0.67 -7.37 -9.55
C TYR A 65 -0.01 -8.44 -10.42
N ALA A 66 0.74 -9.30 -11.12
CA ALA A 66 0.15 -10.45 -11.82
C ALA A 66 -0.30 -11.57 -10.86
N ALA A 67 0.21 -11.58 -9.62
CA ALA A 67 -0.23 -12.49 -8.57
C ALA A 67 -1.56 -12.06 -7.90
N ILE A 68 -2.08 -10.87 -8.22
CA ILE A 68 -3.39 -10.44 -7.72
C ILE A 68 -4.45 -11.18 -8.53
N ASP A 69 -5.02 -12.21 -7.91
CA ASP A 69 -6.13 -12.97 -8.48
C ASP A 69 -7.30 -12.04 -8.79
N PRO A 70 -7.74 -11.91 -10.06
CA PRO A 70 -8.89 -11.08 -10.41
C PRO A 70 -10.21 -11.54 -9.76
N ASP A 71 -10.26 -12.77 -9.23
CA ASP A 71 -11.38 -13.31 -8.45
C ASP A 71 -11.28 -13.01 -6.95
N LEU A 72 -10.24 -12.33 -6.46
CA LEU A 72 -10.23 -11.85 -5.08
C LEU A 72 -11.38 -10.86 -4.90
N PRO A 73 -12.29 -11.10 -3.93
CA PRO A 73 -13.40 -10.20 -3.70
C PRO A 73 -12.85 -8.83 -3.35
N VAL A 74 -13.24 -7.82 -4.14
CA VAL A 74 -12.98 -6.42 -3.81
C VAL A 74 -13.74 -6.15 -2.52
N THR A 75 -13.06 -6.21 -1.38
CA THR A 75 -13.60 -5.67 -0.14
C THR A 75 -13.70 -4.18 -0.39
N SER A 76 -14.88 -3.74 -0.80
CA SER A 76 -15.24 -2.34 -0.69
C SER A 76 -15.13 -2.05 0.79
N ASP A 77 -14.01 -1.48 1.24
CA ASP A 77 -13.96 -0.73 2.48
C ASP A 77 -14.84 0.52 2.26
N THR A 78 -16.14 0.27 2.13
CA THR A 78 -17.18 1.25 2.35
C THR A 78 -16.92 1.80 3.74
N GLU A 79 -16.30 2.97 3.83
CA GLU A 79 -16.99 4.24 4.08
C GLU A 79 -18.36 4.14 4.80
N GLN A 80 -18.51 3.21 5.75
CA GLN A 80 -19.72 2.93 6.52
C GLN A 80 -19.42 3.04 8.02
N ALA A 81 -18.82 4.16 8.41
CA ALA A 81 -18.75 4.61 9.81
C ALA A 81 -19.19 6.08 9.93
N ARG A 82 -20.17 6.48 9.12
CA ARG A 82 -20.87 7.76 9.26
C ARG A 82 -22.38 7.56 9.09
N GLU A 83 -23.01 6.97 10.08
CA GLU A 83 -24.41 7.28 10.38
C GLU A 83 -24.52 7.58 11.88
N ASP A 84 -24.57 8.88 12.16
CA ASP A 84 -25.14 9.44 13.38
C ASP A 84 -26.52 8.82 13.62
N THR A 85 -26.69 8.10 14.73
CA THR A 85 -27.99 8.00 15.38
C THR A 85 -27.91 8.67 16.73
N GLN A 86 -28.21 9.96 16.70
CA GLN A 86 -28.64 10.73 17.84
C GLN A 86 -30.04 10.24 18.27
N THR A 87 -30.10 9.53 19.39
CA THR A 87 -31.31 9.34 20.21
C THR A 87 -30.88 9.62 21.64
N GLY A 88 -31.15 10.82 22.19
CA GLY A 88 -32.13 10.98 23.29
C GLY A 88 -31.88 9.97 24.41
N GLU A 89 -31.33 10.33 25.57
CA GLU A 89 -32.04 10.95 26.69
C GLU A 89 -31.06 11.61 27.69
N PRO A 90 -31.37 12.77 28.30
CA PRO A 90 -30.67 13.21 29.49
C PRO A 90 -31.22 12.43 30.69
N VAL A 91 -30.45 11.51 31.25
CA VAL A 91 -30.76 10.96 32.58
C VAL A 91 -30.44 12.02 33.62
N GLU A 92 -31.48 12.69 34.10
CA GLU A 92 -31.46 13.51 35.31
C GLU A 92 -30.86 12.68 36.45
N GLN A 93 -29.69 13.07 36.93
CA GLN A 93 -29.16 12.58 38.20
C GLN A 93 -29.84 13.38 39.31
N GLU A 94 -30.91 12.81 39.89
CA GLU A 94 -31.51 13.30 41.12
C GLU A 94 -30.56 13.12 42.33
N PRO A 95 -30.72 13.95 43.38
CA PRO A 95 -29.68 14.31 44.33
C PRO A 95 -29.47 13.28 45.45
N THR A 96 -28.22 13.14 45.90
CA THR A 96 -27.87 12.37 47.10
C THR A 96 -28.01 13.26 48.35
N PRO A 97 -28.64 12.78 49.44
CA PRO A 97 -28.70 13.48 50.73
C PRO A 97 -27.36 13.53 51.48
#